data_AF-A0A2M9N6J7-F1
#
_entry.id   AF-A0A2M9N6J7-F1
#
_cell.length_a   1.000
_cell.length_b   1.000
_cell.length_c   1.000
_cell.angle_alpha   90.00
_cell.angle_beta   90.00
_cell.angle_gamma   90.00
#
_symmetry.space_group_name_H-M   'P 1'
#
loop_
_entity.id
_entity.type
_entity.pdbx_description
1 polymer ?
#
loop_
_entity_poly.entity_id
_entity_poly.type
_entity_poly.pdbx_seq_one_letter_code
_entity_poly.pdbx_strand_id
1 'polypeptide(L)'
;MKFRMEGLTQIEEGEAVEEEVFQQRLEEVLAEFEHSWVTDTGSPTKVVARFYNPEDSKVNFVLNRVKTQGQWGTITMESDVSFLYEIEVNGTSEIKPWLRSFGSSCEVLKPRSLRLEFIKEWKEIAAYYEPESVRENF
;
A
#
# COMPACT_ATOMS: atom_id res chain seq x y z
N MET A 1 -1.48 -4.37 -21.84
CA MET A 1 -2.74 -4.88 -21.22
C MET A 1 -2.36 -5.88 -20.15
N LYS A 2 -2.87 -5.73 -18.92
CA LYS A 2 -2.59 -6.65 -17.81
C LYS A 2 -3.73 -7.64 -17.64
N PHE A 3 -3.40 -8.91 -17.48
CA PHE A 3 -4.36 -9.98 -17.21
C PHE A 3 -4.07 -10.60 -15.85
N ARG A 4 -5.12 -11.02 -15.14
CA ARG A 4 -4.96 -11.84 -13.94
C ARG A 4 -5.02 -13.31 -14.30
N MET A 5 -4.10 -14.10 -13.77
CA MET A 5 -4.00 -15.55 -14.04
C MET A 5 -5.31 -16.28 -13.74
N GLU A 6 -5.98 -15.92 -12.65
CA GLU A 6 -7.27 -16.47 -12.21
C GLU A 6 -8.41 -16.28 -13.22
N GLY A 7 -8.29 -15.33 -14.16
CA GLY A 7 -9.27 -15.11 -15.23
C GLY A 7 -8.91 -15.72 -16.58
N LEU A 8 -7.74 -16.35 -16.72
CA LEU A 8 -7.30 -16.96 -17.98
C LEU A 8 -7.87 -18.36 -18.11
N THR A 9 -8.77 -18.55 -19.09
CA THR A 9 -9.38 -19.86 -19.36
C THR A 9 -8.64 -20.66 -20.42
N GLN A 10 -7.93 -19.97 -21.33
CA GLN A 10 -7.24 -20.57 -22.46
C GLN A 10 -6.09 -19.66 -22.89
N ILE A 11 -4.98 -20.29 -23.27
CA ILE A 11 -3.81 -19.64 -23.86
C ILE A 11 -3.45 -20.49 -25.08
N GLU A 12 -3.34 -19.85 -26.25
CA GLU A 12 -2.93 -20.50 -27.49
C GLU A 12 -1.73 -19.77 -28.05
N GLU A 13 -0.87 -20.52 -28.74
CA GLU A 13 0.25 -19.94 -29.46
C GLU A 13 -0.26 -19.15 -30.66
N GLY A 14 0.10 -17.87 -30.73
CA GLY A 14 -0.22 -16.99 -31.84
C GLY A 14 0.88 -16.97 -32.90
N GLU A 15 0.87 -15.92 -33.72
CA GLU A 15 1.95 -15.67 -34.67
C GLU A 15 3.24 -15.28 -33.94
N ALA A 16 4.38 -15.74 -34.46
CA ALA A 16 5.68 -15.31 -33.98
C ALA A 16 5.87 -13.81 -34.25
N VAL A 17 6.47 -13.11 -33.30
CA VAL A 17 6.85 -11.70 -33.43
C VAL A 17 8.37 -11.59 -33.54
N GLU A 18 8.84 -10.56 -34.24
CA GLU A 18 10.27 -10.24 -34.30
C GLU A 18 10.80 -9.91 -32.89
N GLU A 19 12.03 -10.35 -32.60
CA GLU A 19 12.66 -10.19 -31.28
C GLU A 19 12.73 -8.72 -30.86
N GLU A 20 13.01 -7.82 -31.80
CA GLU A 20 13.12 -6.38 -31.52
C GLU A 20 11.78 -5.77 -31.08
N VAL A 21 10.66 -6.25 -31.65
CA VAL A 21 9.31 -5.84 -31.21
C VAL A 21 9.03 -6.37 -29.82
N PHE A 22 9.41 -7.62 -29.52
CA PHE A 22 9.25 -8.19 -28.19
C PHE A 22 10.02 -7.40 -27.14
N GLN A 23 11.30 -7.11 -27.38
CA GLN A 23 12.14 -6.36 -26.44
C GLN A 23 11.60 -4.96 -26.19
N GLN A 24 11.19 -4.24 -27.24
CA GLN A 24 10.58 -2.92 -27.07
C GLN A 24 9.33 -2.98 -26.17
N ARG A 25 8.43 -3.94 -26.41
CA ARG A 25 7.22 -4.10 -25.60
C ARG A 25 7.54 -4.49 -24.16
N LEU A 26 8.56 -5.32 -23.95
CA LEU A 26 9.01 -5.72 -22.63
C LEU A 26 9.54 -4.51 -21.85
N GLU A 27 10.39 -3.68 -22.48
CA GLU A 27 10.92 -2.47 -21.87
C GLU A 27 9.80 -1.47 -21.49
N GLU A 28 8.83 -1.24 -22.40
CA GLU A 28 7.65 -0.41 -22.14
C GLU A 28 6.90 -0.90 -20.90
N VAL A 29 6.62 -2.20 -20.82
CA VAL A 29 5.91 -2.80 -19.68
C VAL A 29 6.75 -2.73 -18.41
N LEU A 30 8.04 -3.05 -18.45
CA LEU A 30 8.88 -2.97 -17.25
C LEU A 30 8.98 -1.54 -16.69
N ALA A 31 9.03 -0.54 -17.57
CA ALA A 31 8.99 0.87 -17.18
C ALA A 31 7.66 1.25 -16.52
N GLU A 32 6.52 0.79 -17.05
CA GLU A 32 5.22 0.97 -16.38
C GLU A 32 5.19 0.36 -14.98
N PHE A 33 5.95 -0.72 -14.76
CA PHE A 33 5.96 -1.44 -13.49
C PHE A 33 6.96 -0.91 -12.45
N GLU A 34 7.85 0.02 -12.81
CA GLU A 34 8.96 0.49 -11.95
C GLU A 34 8.51 0.90 -10.54
N HIS A 35 7.35 1.55 -10.42
CA HIS A 35 6.80 2.00 -9.14
C HIS A 35 5.57 1.19 -8.68
N SER A 36 5.34 0.01 -9.24
CA SER A 36 4.22 -0.85 -8.83
C SER A 36 4.49 -1.46 -7.47
N TRP A 37 3.63 -1.22 -6.48
CA TRP A 37 3.78 -1.86 -5.18
C TRP A 37 3.65 -3.39 -5.25
N VAL A 38 2.77 -3.90 -6.12
CA VAL A 38 2.71 -5.31 -6.54
C VAL A 38 2.54 -5.40 -8.05
N THR A 39 1.42 -4.91 -8.59
CA THR A 39 1.12 -4.94 -10.04
C THR A 39 0.41 -3.69 -10.55
N ASP A 40 -0.01 -2.77 -9.68
CA ASP A 40 -0.77 -1.59 -10.07
C ASP A 40 0.08 -0.68 -10.97
N THR A 41 -0.44 -0.30 -12.13
CA THR A 41 0.21 0.58 -13.11
C THR A 41 -0.55 1.91 -13.25
N GLY A 42 -1.35 2.25 -12.22
CA GLY A 42 -1.98 3.57 -12.11
C GLY A 42 -0.95 4.70 -12.01
N SER A 43 -1.43 5.95 -12.01
CA SER A 43 -0.53 7.11 -12.00
C SER A 43 0.38 7.12 -10.76
N PRO A 44 1.69 7.41 -10.93
CA PRO A 44 2.63 7.57 -9.84
C PRO A 44 2.10 8.58 -8.81
N THR A 45 2.07 8.15 -7.56
CA THR A 45 1.49 8.90 -6.45
C THR A 45 2.44 8.85 -5.27
N LYS A 46 2.85 10.03 -4.79
CA LYS A 46 3.65 10.14 -3.58
C LYS A 46 2.80 9.85 -2.34
N VAL A 47 3.19 8.82 -1.60
CA VAL A 47 2.63 8.45 -0.32
C VAL A 47 3.58 8.86 0.79
N VAL A 48 3.03 9.51 1.82
CA VAL A 48 3.77 9.87 3.03
C VAL A 48 2.95 9.38 4.21
N ALA A 49 3.56 8.60 5.09
CA ALA A 49 2.95 8.11 6.31
C ALA A 49 3.86 8.39 7.51
N ARG A 50 3.26 8.75 8.63
CA ARG A 50 3.93 8.79 9.93
C ARG A 50 3.67 7.48 10.64
N PHE A 51 4.72 6.89 11.18
CA PHE A 51 4.65 5.73 12.04
C PHE A 51 5.02 6.09 13.46
N TYR A 52 4.26 5.55 14.42
CA TYR A 52 4.47 5.74 15.85
C TYR A 52 5.18 4.51 16.42
N ASN A 53 6.23 4.75 17.19
CA ASN A 53 7.00 3.71 17.87
C ASN A 53 6.17 3.14 19.04
N PRO A 54 6.23 1.83 19.30
CA PRO A 54 5.54 1.25 20.44
C PRO A 54 6.13 1.75 21.75
N GLU A 55 5.27 2.22 22.65
CA GLU A 55 5.63 2.53 24.03
C GLU A 55 6.03 1.23 24.76
N ASP A 56 7.03 1.30 25.64
CA ASP A 56 7.48 0.20 26.51
C ASP A 56 7.96 -1.10 25.84
N SER A 57 8.22 -1.08 24.53
CA SER A 57 8.82 -2.23 23.84
C SER A 57 10.33 -2.12 23.79
N LYS A 58 11.04 -3.20 24.17
CA LYS A 58 12.50 -3.33 23.97
C LYS A 58 12.90 -3.31 22.49
N VAL A 59 11.95 -3.60 21.59
CA VAL A 59 12.18 -3.68 20.14
C VAL A 59 11.13 -2.86 19.41
N ASN A 60 11.59 -1.98 18.52
CA ASN A 60 10.70 -1.25 17.63
C ASN A 60 10.27 -2.13 16.45
N PHE A 61 9.24 -2.96 16.67
CA PHE A 61 8.72 -3.86 15.63
C PHE A 61 8.09 -3.09 14.46
N VAL A 62 7.58 -1.88 14.69
CA VAL A 62 7.01 -1.02 13.64
C VAL A 62 8.12 -0.59 12.67
N LEU A 63 9.20 0.00 13.19
CA LEU A 63 10.36 0.40 12.38
C LEU A 63 11.00 -0.79 11.67
N ASN A 64 11.17 -1.92 12.37
CA ASN A 64 11.73 -3.13 11.76
C ASN A 64 10.85 -3.63 10.61
N ARG A 65 9.53 -3.65 10.80
CA ARG A 65 8.60 -4.08 9.76
C ARG A 65 8.62 -3.14 8.56
N VAL A 66 8.64 -1.82 8.77
CA VAL A 66 8.74 -0.85 7.67
C VAL A 66 10.07 -1.00 6.94
N LYS A 67 11.19 -1.23 7.62
CA LYS A 67 12.49 -1.50 6.98
C LYS A 67 12.48 -2.78 6.12
N THR A 68 11.83 -3.84 6.59
CA THR A 68 11.82 -5.13 5.89
C THR A 68 10.79 -5.20 4.75
N GLN A 69 9.66 -4.49 4.87
CA GLN A 69 8.52 -4.60 3.95
C GLN A 69 8.25 -3.32 3.15
N GLY A 70 8.88 -2.20 3.50
CA GLY A 70 8.67 -0.87 2.92
C GLY A 70 9.32 -0.67 1.55
N GLN A 71 9.71 -1.74 0.86
CA GLN A 71 10.30 -1.70 -0.48
C GLN A 71 11.44 -0.66 -0.59
N TRP A 72 11.41 0.20 -1.61
CA TRP A 72 12.36 1.30 -1.84
C TRP A 72 11.99 2.61 -1.11
N GLY A 73 11.04 2.57 -0.18
CA GLY A 73 10.64 3.75 0.57
C GLY A 73 11.75 4.29 1.48
N THR A 74 11.75 5.60 1.68
CA THR A 74 12.73 6.29 2.52
C THR A 74 12.16 6.53 3.91
N ILE A 75 12.95 6.25 4.94
CA ILE A 75 12.59 6.48 6.35
C ILE A 75 13.37 7.67 6.89
N THR A 76 12.67 8.62 7.50
CA THR A 76 13.26 9.78 8.20
C THR A 76 12.78 9.82 9.64
N MET A 77 13.70 9.73 10.60
CA MET A 77 13.35 9.85 12.03
C MET A 77 12.88 11.27 12.34
N GLU A 78 11.68 11.44 12.91
CA GLU A 78 11.22 12.74 13.40
C GLU A 78 11.61 12.92 14.88
N SER A 79 11.55 11.84 15.66
CA SER A 79 11.82 11.81 17.10
C SER A 79 12.06 10.39 17.59
N ASP A 80 12.24 10.21 18.90
CA ASP A 80 12.29 8.89 19.54
C ASP A 80 10.93 8.17 19.52
N VAL A 81 9.82 8.89 19.28
CA VAL A 81 8.46 8.35 19.31
C VAL A 81 7.84 8.16 17.92
N SER A 82 8.41 8.77 16.87
CA SER A 82 7.86 8.66 15.51
C SER A 82 8.91 8.81 14.40
N PHE A 83 8.55 8.28 13.23
CA PHE A 83 9.31 8.48 12.00
C PHE A 83 8.37 8.63 10.79
N LEU A 84 8.86 9.34 9.77
CA LEU A 84 8.21 9.42 8.47
C LEU A 84 8.70 8.32 7.54
N TYR A 85 7.80 7.84 6.72
CA TYR A 85 8.04 6.95 5.60
C TYR A 85 7.48 7.59 4.34
N GLU A 86 8.31 7.71 3.31
CA GLU A 86 7.98 8.31 2.03
C GLU A 86 8.27 7.35 0.89
N ILE A 87 7.33 7.19 -0.04
CA ILE A 87 7.48 6.35 -1.23
C ILE A 87 6.67 6.91 -2.39
N GLU A 88 7.13 6.70 -3.61
CA GLU A 88 6.33 6.87 -4.83
C GLU A 88 5.87 5.50 -5.33
N VAL A 89 4.56 5.36 -5.54
CA VAL A 89 3.94 4.12 -6.01
C VAL A 89 2.88 4.41 -7.07
N ASN A 90 2.70 3.48 -8.00
CA ASN A 90 1.65 3.51 -9.01
C ASN A 90 0.29 3.22 -8.37
N GLY A 91 -0.50 4.27 -8.15
CA GLY A 91 -1.76 4.15 -7.42
C GLY A 91 -1.58 3.78 -5.94
N THR A 92 -2.63 3.98 -5.15
CA THR A 92 -2.62 3.71 -3.70
C THR A 92 -3.34 2.43 -3.32
N SER A 93 -3.88 1.70 -4.30
CA SER A 93 -4.79 0.57 -4.09
C SER A 93 -4.10 -0.60 -3.37
N GLU A 94 -2.85 -0.89 -3.76
CA GLU A 94 -2.06 -2.03 -3.26
C GLU A 94 -1.26 -1.71 -1.99
N ILE A 95 -0.79 -0.46 -1.83
CA ILE A 95 -0.08 -0.04 -0.61
C ILE A 95 -1.05 0.18 0.57
N LYS A 96 -2.31 0.55 0.29
CA LYS A 96 -3.33 0.83 1.31
C LYS A 96 -3.53 -0.33 2.30
N PRO A 97 -3.74 -1.59 1.86
CA PRO A 97 -3.84 -2.74 2.77
C PRO A 97 -2.60 -2.92 3.66
N TRP A 98 -1.40 -2.68 3.12
CA TRP A 98 -0.16 -2.78 3.89
C TRP A 98 -0.12 -1.71 4.99
N LEU A 99 -0.39 -0.44 4.67
CA LEU A 99 -0.50 0.64 5.66
C LEU A 99 -1.60 0.38 6.71
N ARG A 100 -2.77 -0.11 6.29
CA ARG A 100 -3.91 -0.44 7.18
C ARG A 100 -3.53 -1.49 8.23
N SER A 101 -2.67 -2.43 7.88
CA SER A 101 -2.25 -3.50 8.79
C SER A 101 -1.39 -3.03 9.98
N PHE A 102 -0.99 -1.75 10.04
CA PHE A 102 -0.32 -1.16 11.20
C PHE A 102 -1.29 -0.56 12.22
N GLY A 103 -2.60 -0.47 11.91
CA GLY A 103 -3.60 0.06 12.83
C GLY A 103 -3.27 1.47 13.31
N SER A 104 -3.36 1.69 14.63
CA SER A 104 -3.10 2.98 15.28
C SER A 104 -1.65 3.45 15.18
N SER A 105 -0.70 2.57 14.83
CA SER A 105 0.72 2.93 14.68
C SER A 105 1.03 3.62 13.35
N CYS A 106 0.05 3.84 12.48
CA CYS A 106 0.25 4.47 11.17
C CYS A 106 -0.77 5.59 10.91
N GLU A 107 -0.28 6.75 10.53
CA GLU A 107 -1.07 7.90 10.09
C GLU A 107 -0.68 8.29 8.66
N VAL A 108 -1.62 8.21 7.71
CA VAL A 108 -1.36 8.66 6.34
C VAL A 108 -1.35 10.18 6.29
N LEU A 109 -0.25 10.77 5.81
CA LEU A 109 -0.08 12.20 5.63
C LEU A 109 -0.37 12.66 4.18
N LYS A 110 0.01 11.86 3.19
CA LYS A 110 -0.24 12.11 1.77
C LYS A 110 -0.52 10.80 1.02
N PRO A 111 -1.31 10.83 -0.07
CA PRO A 111 -2.14 11.95 -0.51
C PRO A 111 -3.36 12.17 0.40
N ARG A 112 -4.00 13.34 0.28
CA ARG A 112 -5.21 13.67 1.06
C ARG A 112 -6.35 12.68 0.80
N SER A 113 -6.51 12.21 -0.44
CA SER A 113 -7.52 11.21 -0.82
C SER A 113 -7.36 9.92 -0.01
N LEU A 114 -6.15 9.35 0.02
CA LEU A 114 -5.85 8.15 0.78
C LEU A 114 -6.10 8.33 2.28
N ARG A 115 -5.70 9.48 2.85
CA ARG A 115 -6.01 9.80 4.26
C ARG A 115 -7.52 9.80 4.53
N LEU A 116 -8.31 10.40 3.64
CA LEU A 116 -9.76 10.46 3.79
C LEU A 116 -10.40 9.07 3.67
N GLU A 117 -9.88 8.20 2.79
CA GLU A 117 -10.30 6.79 2.72
C GLU A 117 -10.05 6.06 4.03
N PHE A 118 -8.87 6.20 4.63
CA PHE A 118 -8.57 5.62 5.95
C PHE A 118 -9.54 6.11 7.03
N ILE A 119 -9.78 7.43 7.11
CA ILE A 119 -10.71 7.99 8.09
C ILE A 119 -12.11 7.41 7.90
N LYS A 120 -12.57 7.28 6.65
CA LYS A 120 -13.88 6.70 6.33
C LYS A 120 -13.95 5.23 6.74
N GLU A 121 -12.98 4.42 6.33
CA GLU A 121 -12.93 2.98 6.65
C GLU A 121 -12.88 2.74 8.16
N TRP A 122 -12.07 3.50 8.91
CA TRP A 122 -12.01 3.34 10.37
C TRP A 122 -13.32 3.74 11.06
N LYS A 123 -14.01 4.79 10.58
CA LYS A 123 -15.35 5.15 11.08
C LYS A 123 -16.38 4.07 10.79
N GLU A 124 -16.34 3.48 9.60
CA GLU A 124 -17.21 2.36 9.24
C GLU A 124 -16.95 1.14 10.14
N ILE A 125 -15.67 0.77 10.33
CA ILE A 125 -15.27 -0.32 11.24
C ILE A 125 -15.74 -0.03 12.66
N ALA A 126 -15.47 1.17 13.20
CA ALA A 126 -15.89 1.55 14.54
C ALA A 126 -17.41 1.43 14.72
N ALA A 127 -18.20 1.89 13.74
CA ALA A 127 -19.66 1.79 13.77
C ALA A 127 -20.18 0.34 13.79
N TYR A 128 -19.42 -0.64 13.25
CA TYR A 128 -19.78 -2.07 13.39
C TYR A 128 -19.51 -2.63 14.79
N TYR A 129 -18.52 -2.08 15.51
CA TYR A 129 -18.11 -2.55 16.85
C TYR A 129 -18.72 -1.76 18.00
N GLU A 130 -19.18 -0.54 17.75
CA GLU A 130 -19.96 0.27 18.67
C GLU A 130 -21.45 -0.06 18.44
N PRO A 131 -22.06 -0.97 19.23
CA PRO A 131 -23.50 -1.12 19.17
C PRO A 131 -24.12 0.23 19.53
N GLU A 132 -24.86 0.84 18.61
CA GLU A 132 -25.96 1.71 19.01
C GLU A 132 -26.79 0.87 19.98
N SER A 133 -26.68 1.14 21.27
CA SER A 133 -27.47 0.50 22.32
C SER A 133 -27.34 -1.03 22.47
N VAL A 134 -26.40 -1.47 23.32
CA VAL A 134 -26.84 -2.30 24.46
C VAL A 134 -27.68 -1.38 25.35
N ARG A 135 -28.88 -1.00 24.88
CA ARG A 135 -29.88 -0.27 25.67
C ARG A 135 -30.31 -1.26 26.72
N GLU A 136 -29.91 -0.96 27.95
CA GLU A 136 -30.76 -1.04 29.13
C GLU A 136 -31.67 -2.27 29.16
N ASN A 137 -31.14 -3.42 29.58
CA ASN A 137 -31.94 -4.48 30.22
C ASN A 137 -30.99 -5.44 30.94
N PHE A 138 -30.45 -4.99 32.08
CA PHE A 138 -30.15 -5.84 33.22
C PHE A 138 -30.46 -5.07 34.50
#